data_AF-A0A4Q3SQY0-F1
#
_entry.id   AF-A0A4Q3SQY0-F1
#
_cell.length_a   1.000
_cell.length_b   1.000
_cell.length_c   1.000
_cell.angle_alpha   90.00
_cell.angle_beta   90.00
_cell.angle_gamma   90.00
#
_symmetry.space_group_name_H-M   'P 1'
#
loop_
_entity.id
_entity.type
_entity.pdbx_description
1 polymer ?
#
loop_
_entity_poly.entity_id
_entity_poly.type
_entity_poly.pdbx_seq_one_letter_code
_entity_poly.pdbx_strand_id
1 'polypeptide(L)'
;MIDARRDEVFTGIYDFSLNVIMQPQAMNITESSFAELLALNKICFFGSGSNKWEAVCRYDNAIFRNWDYAYFNLAYLAWEAYQTRAFADLAYVQPDYLKEFFTYQKK
;
A
#
# COMPACT_ATOMS: atom_id res chain seq x y z
N MET A 1 -0.80 1.44 3.97
CA MET A 1 -1.04 0.00 4.17
C MET A 1 -2.53 -0.24 4.39
N ILE A 2 -3.14 -1.14 3.63
CA ILE A 2 -4.58 -1.40 3.64
C ILE A 2 -4.81 -2.86 4.02
N ASP A 3 -5.80 -3.12 4.87
CA ASP A 3 -6.17 -4.49 5.26
C ASP A 3 -6.61 -5.33 4.04
N ALA A 4 -5.96 -6.48 3.80
CA ALA A 4 -6.29 -7.40 2.71
C ALA A 4 -6.96 -8.72 3.17
N ARG A 5 -7.56 -8.73 4.36
CA ARG A 5 -8.11 -9.86 5.12
C ARG A 5 -7.03 -10.86 5.59
N ARG A 6 -7.32 -11.66 6.63
CA ARG A 6 -6.36 -12.58 7.30
C ARG A 6 -5.08 -11.85 7.73
N ASP A 7 -3.91 -12.50 7.67
CA ASP A 7 -2.60 -11.92 8.01
C ASP A 7 -1.95 -11.14 6.85
N GLU A 8 -2.75 -10.71 5.89
CA GLU A 8 -2.30 -10.07 4.65
C GLU A 8 -2.69 -8.58 4.62
N VAL A 9 -1.88 -7.79 3.93
CA VAL A 9 -2.12 -6.36 3.66
C VAL A 9 -1.82 -6.03 2.19
N PHE A 10 -2.49 -5.00 1.67
CA PHE A 10 -2.01 -4.30 0.49
C PHE A 10 -1.07 -3.19 0.94
N THR A 11 0.13 -3.14 0.38
CA THR A 11 1.17 -2.23 0.83
C THR A 11 2.05 -1.75 -0.32
N GLY A 12 2.62 -0.57 -0.16
CA GLY A 12 3.60 0.05 -1.02
C GLY A 12 4.39 1.06 -0.19
N ILE A 13 5.63 1.34 -0.58
CA ILE A 13 6.49 2.31 0.11
C ILE A 13 6.81 3.44 -0.86
N TYR A 14 6.70 4.66 -0.37
CA TYR A 14 6.90 5.88 -1.13
C TYR A 14 7.81 6.82 -0.36
N ASP A 15 8.55 7.66 -1.07
CA ASP A 15 9.26 8.78 -0.47
C ASP A 15 8.34 10.00 -0.27
N PHE A 16 8.87 11.11 0.27
CA PHE A 16 8.10 12.34 0.48
C PHE A 16 7.67 13.04 -0.82
N SER A 17 8.28 12.69 -1.94
CA SER A 17 7.92 13.17 -3.28
C SER A 17 6.94 12.24 -3.99
N LEU A 18 6.41 11.23 -3.28
CA LEU A 18 5.51 10.19 -3.80
C LEU A 18 6.15 9.30 -4.87
N ASN A 19 7.48 9.24 -4.97
CA ASN A 19 8.14 8.25 -5.81
C ASN A 19 8.01 6.87 -5.19
N VAL A 20 7.78 5.87 -6.03
CA VAL A 20 7.64 4.48 -5.59
C VAL A 20 9.02 3.91 -5.21
N ILE A 21 9.18 3.57 -3.93
CA ILE A 21 10.34 2.82 -3.41
C ILE A 21 10.05 1.32 -3.42
N MET A 22 8.80 0.94 -3.13
CA MET A 22 8.32 -0.44 -3.23
C MET A 22 6.94 -0.44 -3.88
N GLN A 23 6.81 -1.16 -4.99
CA GLN A 23 5.57 -1.24 -5.78
C GLN A 23 4.39 -1.75 -4.92
N PRO A 24 3.17 -1.24 -5.16
CA PRO A 24 1.96 -1.77 -4.55
C PRO A 24 1.84 -3.28 -4.76
N GLN A 25 1.65 -4.01 -3.68
CA GLN A 25 1.52 -5.47 -3.71
C GLN A 25 0.69 -5.97 -2.52
N ALA A 26 0.10 -7.16 -2.67
CA ALA A 26 -0.33 -7.92 -1.51
C ALA A 26 0.90 -8.53 -0.82
N MET A 27 0.93 -8.45 0.51
CA MET A 27 2.04 -8.97 1.32
C MET A 27 1.48 -9.66 2.56
N ASN A 28 2.03 -10.82 2.87
CA ASN A 28 1.80 -11.51 4.13
C ASN A 28 2.72 -10.92 5.17
N ILE A 29 2.16 -10.41 6.25
CA ILE A 29 2.94 -9.72 7.27
C ILE A 29 3.59 -10.74 8.20
N THR A 30 4.89 -10.55 8.41
CA THR A 30 5.75 -11.33 9.31
C THR A 30 6.68 -10.40 10.05
N GLU A 31 7.29 -10.85 11.15
CA GLU A 31 8.24 -10.06 11.94
C GLU A 31 9.43 -9.50 11.14
N SER A 32 9.81 -10.16 10.04
CA SER A 32 10.90 -9.75 9.13
C SER A 32 10.45 -8.86 7.97
N SER A 33 9.16 -8.51 7.89
CA SER A 33 8.65 -7.63 6.84
C SER A 33 9.36 -6.27 6.87
N PHE A 34 9.75 -5.78 5.70
CA PHE A 34 10.47 -4.50 5.52
C PHE A 34 11.85 -4.39 6.19
N ALA A 35 12.45 -5.49 6.67
CA ALA A 35 13.72 -5.48 7.42
C ALA A 35 14.83 -4.69 6.72
N GLU A 36 15.04 -4.93 5.42
CA GLU A 36 16.10 -4.27 4.63
C GLU A 36 15.87 -2.75 4.53
N LEU A 37 14.62 -2.33 4.35
CA LEU A 37 14.26 -0.92 4.26
C LEU A 37 14.41 -0.23 5.62
N LEU A 38 14.00 -0.90 6.69
CA LEU A 38 14.06 -0.40 8.07
C LEU A 38 15.47 -0.38 8.66
N ALA A 39 16.40 -1.17 8.11
CA ALA A 39 17.80 -1.12 8.50
C ALA A 39 18.46 0.23 8.19
N LEU A 40 18.00 0.92 7.13
CA LEU A 40 18.60 2.16 6.63
C LEU A 40 17.71 3.39 6.82
N ASN A 41 16.40 3.21 6.99
CA ASN A 41 15.43 4.30 6.94
C ASN A 41 14.45 4.25 8.09
N LYS A 42 14.03 5.43 8.55
CA LYS A 42 12.81 5.58 9.35
C LYS A 42 11.60 5.60 8.42
N ILE A 43 10.63 4.74 8.67
CA ILE A 43 9.47 4.56 7.79
C ILE A 43 8.19 4.75 8.60
N CYS A 44 7.30 5.60 8.10
CA CYS A 44 5.98 5.82 8.69
C CYS A 44 4.95 4.90 8.02
N PHE A 45 4.39 3.97 8.80
CA PHE A 45 3.31 3.08 8.39
C PHE A 45 1.97 3.62 8.90
N PHE A 46 0.96 3.62 8.02
CA PHE A 46 -0.39 4.08 8.31
C PHE A 46 -1.42 3.41 7.41
N GLY A 47 -2.71 3.57 7.75
CA GLY A 47 -3.87 3.01 7.05
C GLY A 47 -4.43 1.75 7.73
N SER A 48 -5.58 1.27 7.27
CA SER A 48 -6.35 0.22 7.97
C SER A 48 -5.60 -1.10 8.22
N GLY A 49 -4.59 -1.42 7.41
CA GLY A 49 -3.77 -2.62 7.58
C GLY A 49 -2.57 -2.44 8.52
N SER A 50 -2.21 -1.21 8.90
CA SER A 50 -0.98 -0.95 9.66
C SER A 50 -0.98 -1.58 11.04
N ASN A 51 -2.15 -1.72 11.67
CA ASN A 51 -2.28 -2.32 13.01
C ASN A 51 -1.83 -3.79 13.02
N LYS A 52 -2.02 -4.53 11.92
CA LYS A 52 -1.51 -5.91 11.81
C LYS A 52 0.01 -5.94 11.84
N TRP A 53 0.65 -5.00 11.15
CA TRP A 53 2.10 -4.86 11.16
C TRP A 53 2.60 -4.40 12.51
N GLU A 54 1.97 -3.39 13.11
CA GLU A 54 2.33 -2.86 14.42
C GLU A 54 2.33 -3.94 15.51
N ALA A 55 1.38 -4.88 15.49
CA ALA A 55 1.29 -5.95 16.47
C ALA A 55 2.55 -6.85 16.52
N VAL A 56 3.16 -7.12 15.37
CA VAL A 56 4.31 -8.05 15.24
C VAL A 56 5.64 -7.33 14.97
N CYS A 57 5.63 -6.04 14.63
CA CYS A 57 6.84 -5.27 14.34
C CYS A 57 7.69 -5.03 15.60
N ARG A 58 9.01 -5.14 15.46
CA ARG A 58 9.99 -4.90 16.54
C ARG A 58 11.13 -3.97 16.14
N TYR A 59 10.97 -3.21 15.06
CA TYR A 59 12.00 -2.29 14.55
C TYR A 59 11.78 -0.87 15.08
N ASP A 60 12.80 -0.28 15.71
CA ASP A 60 12.76 1.11 16.23
C ASP A 60 12.54 2.17 15.14
N ASN A 61 12.93 1.84 13.90
CA ASN A 61 12.76 2.72 12.75
C ASN A 61 11.35 2.66 12.15
N ALA A 62 10.47 1.76 12.62
CA ALA A 62 9.08 1.71 12.20
C ALA A 62 8.23 2.65 13.06
N ILE A 63 7.64 3.66 12.44
CA ILE A 63 6.75 4.61 13.09
C ILE A 63 5.33 4.31 12.65
N PHE A 64 4.41 4.18 13.60
CA PHE A 64 3.00 3.93 13.30
C PHE A 64 2.17 5.18 13.57
N ARG A 65 1.27 5.49 12.62
CA ARG A 65 0.31 6.59 12.72
C ARG A 65 -1.07 6.12 12.33
N ASN A 66 -2.05 6.44 13.17
CA ASN A 66 -3.45 6.23 12.84
C ASN A 66 -3.96 7.44 12.05
N TRP A 67 -3.72 7.41 10.75
CA TRP A 67 -4.25 8.39 9.79
C TRP A 67 -5.20 7.69 8.84
N ASP A 68 -6.42 8.21 8.78
CA ASP A 68 -7.34 7.92 7.69
C ASP A 68 -6.93 8.71 6.44
N TYR A 69 -7.29 8.18 5.28
CA TYR A 69 -7.13 8.93 4.04
C TYR A 69 -8.10 10.11 4.06
N ALA A 70 -7.61 11.28 3.66
CA ALA A 70 -8.46 12.44 3.54
C ALA A 70 -9.00 12.55 2.11
N TYR A 71 -10.33 12.69 1.95
CA TYR A 71 -10.99 12.75 0.64
C TYR A 71 -10.41 13.85 -0.27
N PHE A 72 -9.93 14.96 0.31
CA PHE A 72 -9.31 16.04 -0.46
C PHE A 72 -7.97 15.65 -1.10
N ASN A 73 -7.23 14.68 -0.56
CA ASN A 73 -5.99 14.19 -1.17
C ASN A 73 -6.28 13.50 -2.52
N LEU A 74 -7.39 12.76 -2.62
CA LEU A 74 -7.85 12.18 -3.87
C LEU A 74 -8.23 13.25 -4.89
N ALA A 75 -8.89 14.33 -4.46
CA ALA A 75 -9.25 15.44 -5.34
C ALA A 75 -8.02 16.13 -5.94
N TYR A 76 -6.94 16.30 -5.15
CA TYR A 76 -5.67 16.85 -5.65
C TYR A 76 -5.05 15.97 -6.75
N LEU A 77 -4.96 14.66 -6.52
CA LEU A 77 -4.42 13.71 -7.51
C LEU A 77 -5.29 13.67 -8.78
N ALA A 78 -6.62 13.69 -8.64
CA ALA A 78 -7.53 13.74 -9.77
C ALA A 78 -7.39 15.03 -10.58
N TRP A 79 -7.16 16.17 -9.91
CA TRP A 79 -6.90 17.44 -10.58
C TRP A 79 -5.59 17.42 -11.37
N GLU A 80 -4.51 16.88 -10.80
CA GLU A 80 -3.23 16.72 -11.51
C GLU A 80 -3.36 15.82 -12.75
N ALA A 81 -4.05 14.68 -12.62
CA ALA A 81 -4.34 13.80 -13.74
C ALA A 81 -5.18 14.50 -14.84
N TYR A 82 -6.15 15.32 -14.43
CA TYR A 82 -6.94 16.14 -15.38
C TYR A 82 -6.06 17.15 -16.13
N GLN A 83 -5.19 17.89 -15.41
CA GLN A 83 -4.29 18.89 -16.00
C GLN A 83 -3.30 18.28 -17.00
N THR A 84 -2.79 17.08 -16.70
CA THR A 84 -1.87 16.34 -17.58
C THR A 84 -2.59 15.53 -18.66
N ARG A 85 -3.93 15.59 -18.72
CA ARG A 85 -4.79 14.81 -19.64
C ARG A 85 -4.56 13.29 -19.53
N ALA A 86 -4.21 12.82 -18.34
CA ALA A 86 -4.01 11.40 -18.02
C ALA A 86 -5.37 10.70 -17.81
N PHE A 87 -6.18 10.63 -18.85
CA PHE A 87 -7.47 9.95 -18.83
C PHE A 87 -7.32 8.46 -19.19
N ALA A 88 -8.04 7.61 -18.47
CA ALA A 88 -8.13 6.19 -18.82
C ALA A 88 -9.15 5.98 -19.97
N ASP A 89 -8.86 5.01 -20.83
CA ASP A 89 -9.83 4.55 -21.82
C ASP A 89 -10.90 3.67 -21.13
N LEU A 90 -12.17 4.00 -21.35
CA LEU A 90 -13.29 3.30 -20.73
C LEU A 90 -13.31 1.79 -21.06
N ALA A 91 -12.83 1.40 -22.24
CA ALA A 91 -12.80 -0.01 -22.66
C ALA A 91 -11.66 -0.81 -22.01
N TYR A 92 -10.59 -0.14 -21.57
CA TYR A 92 -9.36 -0.79 -21.09
C TYR A 92 -9.04 -0.52 -19.62
N VAL A 93 -9.76 0.38 -18.95
CA VAL A 93 -9.59 0.61 -17.52
C VAL A 93 -9.99 -0.63 -16.74
N GLN A 94 -9.09 -1.09 -15.88
CA GLN A 94 -9.33 -2.22 -14.99
C GLN A 94 -8.82 -1.91 -13.59
N PRO A 95 -9.40 -2.52 -12.55
CA PRO A 95 -8.80 -2.50 -11.23
C PRO A 95 -7.41 -3.17 -11.24
N ASP A 96 -6.49 -2.67 -10.41
CA ASP A 96 -5.24 -3.36 -10.15
C ASP A 96 -5.49 -4.56 -9.23
N TYR A 97 -5.57 -5.75 -9.83
CA TYR A 97 -5.70 -7.01 -9.10
C TYR A 97 -4.35 -7.42 -8.50
N LEU A 98 -4.04 -6.89 -7.31
CA LEU A 98 -2.79 -7.18 -6.58
C LEU A 98 -2.74 -8.57 -5.92
N LYS A 99 -3.78 -9.39 -6.12
CA LYS A 99 -3.82 -10.80 -5.72
C LYS A 99 -4.22 -11.64 -6.92
N GLU A 100 -3.62 -12.83 -7.01
CA GLU A 100 -4.03 -13.82 -8.00
C GLU A 100 -5.51 -14.19 -7.82
N PHE A 101 -6.20 -14.37 -8.94
CA PHE A 101 -7.59 -14.76 -8.97
C PHE A 101 -7.72 -16.22 -8.49
N PHE A 102 -8.30 -16.42 -7.31
CA PHE A 102 -8.54 -17.76 -6.76
C PHE A 102 -9.65 -18.47 -7.55
N THR A 103 -9.30 -19.49 -8.34
CA THR A 103 -10.27 -20.37 -9.01
C THR A 103 -10.25 -21.76 -8.39
N TYR A 104 -11.44 -22.29 -8.09
CA TYR A 104 -11.58 -23.71 -7.77
C TYR A 104 -11.37 -24.52 -9.05
N GLN A 105 -10.14 -24.94 -9.33
CA GLN A 105 -9.93 -26.01 -10.30
C GLN A 105 -10.43 -27.32 -9.66
N LYS A 106 -11.52 -27.88 -10.21
CA LYS A 106 -11.87 -29.28 -9.96
C LYS A 106 -10.71 -30.13 -10.48
N LYS A 107 -10.10 -30.92 -9.59
CA LYS A 107 -9.23 -32.04 -9.99
C LYS A 107 -9.99 -33.03 -10.87
#